data_AF-A0A936J8U1-F1
#
_entry.id   AF-A0A936J8U1-F1
#
_cell.length_a   1.000
_cell.length_b   1.000
_cell.length_c   1.000
_cell.angle_alpha   90.00
_cell.angle_beta   90.00
_cell.angle_gamma   90.00
#
_symmetry.space_group_name_H-M   'P 1'
#
loop_
_entity.id
_entity.type
_entity.pdbx_description
1 polymer ?
#
loop_
_entity_poly.entity_id
_entity_poly.type
_entity_poly.pdbx_seq_one_letter_code
_entity_poly.pdbx_strand_id
1 'polypeptide(L)'
;MGNWVEIVWIGMCAVSLALGAIHLFVWFKQRTGYFHLLFFALAVSATAFGAFELALMHEWAPERYADILRWAHVPLALWVLSMIGFVHFYFGAGRSWLAWAASGFRLAGLALNFVTGVNVNFLAVSSLEPVAFWGGAVVAGPVGVVNPWAIVPQIGNLILLMFVIDAAITLWRRGGSDARRRAVVVGGSLVACVAAVAGLRR
;
A
#
# COMPACT_ATOMS: atom_id res chain seq x y z
N MET A 1 2.08 27.84 -4.12
CA MET A 1 0.83 27.73 -3.33
C MET A 1 0.83 26.35 -2.72
N GLY A 2 1.06 26.23 -1.41
CA GLY A 2 0.84 24.98 -0.67
C GLY A 2 -0.67 24.75 -0.56
N ASN A 3 -1.22 24.12 -1.58
CA ASN A 3 -2.61 24.22 -2.00
C ASN A 3 -3.35 22.97 -1.50
N TRP A 4 -3.84 22.94 -0.24
CA TRP A 4 -4.72 21.91 0.38
C TRP A 4 -4.30 20.43 0.33
N VAL A 5 -3.76 19.91 -0.78
CA VAL A 5 -3.19 18.57 -0.97
C VAL A 5 -2.14 18.27 0.09
N GLU A 6 -1.22 19.20 0.35
CA GLU A 6 -0.25 19.07 1.45
C GLU A 6 -0.93 18.89 2.81
N ILE A 7 -1.95 19.71 3.11
CA ILE A 7 -2.69 19.65 4.37
C ILE A 7 -3.38 18.28 4.51
N VAL A 8 -3.99 17.79 3.43
CA VAL A 8 -4.65 16.48 3.41
C VAL A 8 -3.63 15.36 3.60
N TRP A 9 -2.51 15.36 2.88
CA TRP A 9 -1.48 14.33 2.98
C TRP A 9 -0.85 14.29 4.37
N ILE A 10 -0.50 15.45 4.93
CA ILE A 10 0.04 15.57 6.29
C ILE A 10 -1.00 15.13 7.31
N GLY A 11 -2.26 15.54 7.14
CA GLY A 11 -3.37 15.13 8.02
C GLY A 11 -3.58 13.61 8.01
N MET A 12 -3.60 12.98 6.83
CA MET A 12 -3.69 11.52 6.69
C MET A 12 -2.51 10.81 7.34
N CYS A 13 -1.29 11.32 7.12
CA CYS A 13 -0.07 10.80 7.75
C CYS A 13 -0.11 10.90 9.28
N ALA A 14 -0.58 12.03 9.82
CA ALA A 14 -0.70 12.25 11.25
C ALA A 14 -1.75 11.33 11.90
N VAL A 15 -2.93 11.18 11.27
CA VAL A 15 -3.98 10.27 11.74
C VAL A 15 -3.50 8.82 11.71
N SER A 16 -2.84 8.41 10.63
CA SER A 16 -2.25 7.07 10.50
C SER A 16 -1.25 6.80 11.62
N LEU A 17 -0.28 7.70 11.85
CA LEU A 17 0.71 7.55 12.92
C LEU A 17 0.08 7.53 14.31
N ALA A 18 -0.92 8.39 14.57
CA ALA A 18 -1.62 8.40 15.85
C ALA A 18 -2.30 7.06 16.15
N LEU A 19 -3.01 6.49 15.17
CA LEU A 19 -3.60 5.16 15.27
C LEU A 19 -2.54 4.08 15.48
N GLY A 20 -1.43 4.14 14.73
CA GLY A 20 -0.30 3.24 14.91
C GLY A 20 0.28 3.30 16.33
N ALA A 21 0.49 4.51 16.87
CA ALA A 21 1.03 4.71 18.21
C ALA A 21 0.11 4.14 19.30
N ILE A 22 -1.21 4.28 19.14
CA ILE A 22 -2.19 3.65 20.04
C ILE A 22 -2.04 2.13 20.01
N HIS A 23 -1.94 1.52 18.83
CA HIS A 23 -1.74 0.07 18.70
C HIS A 23 -0.42 -0.41 19.30
N LEU A 24 0.67 0.36 19.12
CA LEU A 24 1.96 0.06 19.72
C LEU A 24 1.89 0.14 21.26
N PHE A 25 1.21 1.15 21.80
CA PHE A 25 1.03 1.32 23.24
C PHE A 25 0.21 0.18 23.86
N VAL A 26 -0.88 -0.24 23.19
CA VAL A 26 -1.68 -1.41 23.59
C VAL A 26 -0.80 -2.66 23.61
N TRP A 27 0.00 -2.89 22.57
CA TRP A 27 0.93 -4.01 22.53
C TRP A 27 1.98 -3.93 23.63
N PHE A 28 2.54 -2.75 23.93
CA PHE A 28 3.53 -2.62 24.99
C PHE A 28 2.96 -3.01 26.36
N LYS A 29 1.70 -2.65 26.63
CA LYS A 29 1.00 -2.97 27.88
C LYS A 29 0.54 -4.43 27.98
N GLN A 30 -0.01 -4.99 26.91
CA GLN A 30 -0.61 -6.33 26.95
C GLN A 30 0.35 -7.43 26.48
N ARG A 31 1.35 -7.09 25.66
CA ARG A 31 2.32 -7.99 25.01
C ARG A 31 1.69 -9.17 24.26
N THR A 32 0.40 -9.09 23.95
CA THR A 32 -0.37 -10.13 23.25
C THR A 32 -0.78 -9.64 21.86
N GLY A 33 -0.83 -10.56 20.90
CA GLY A 33 -1.35 -10.30 19.56
C GLY A 33 -0.40 -9.56 18.62
N TYR A 34 0.31 -10.31 17.76
CA TYR A 34 1.19 -9.75 16.71
C TYR A 34 0.49 -8.77 15.75
N PHE A 35 -0.84 -8.84 15.65
CA PHE A 35 -1.63 -7.93 14.81
C PHE A 35 -1.51 -6.46 15.23
N HIS A 36 -1.25 -6.15 16.51
CA HIS A 36 -1.02 -4.76 16.94
C HIS A 36 0.29 -4.19 16.39
N LEU A 37 1.37 -4.98 16.42
CA LEU A 37 2.65 -4.59 15.82
C LEU A 37 2.55 -4.47 14.30
N LEU A 38 1.84 -5.39 13.66
CA LEU A 38 1.62 -5.36 12.21
C LEU A 38 0.79 -4.15 11.79
N PHE A 39 -0.21 -3.76 12.60
CA PHE A 39 -0.97 -2.53 12.37
C PHE A 39 -0.09 -1.29 12.53
N PHE A 40 0.78 -1.25 13.56
CA PHE A 40 1.75 -0.17 13.72
C PHE A 40 2.71 -0.08 12.52
N ALA A 41 3.26 -1.21 12.08
CA ALA A 41 4.13 -1.26 10.91
C ALA A 41 3.39 -0.80 9.63
N LEU A 42 2.13 -1.19 9.47
CA LEU A 42 1.27 -0.73 8.38
C LEU A 42 1.08 0.79 8.42
N ALA A 43 0.78 1.36 9.60
CA ALA A 43 0.59 2.80 9.77
C ALA A 43 1.86 3.61 9.45
N VAL A 44 3.02 3.19 9.97
CA VAL A 44 4.31 3.85 9.71
C VAL A 44 4.67 3.76 8.22
N SER A 45 4.44 2.59 7.60
CA SER A 45 4.71 2.39 6.18
C SER A 45 3.80 3.24 5.30
N ALA A 46 2.52 3.36 5.64
CA ALA A 46 1.57 4.22 4.95
C ALA A 46 2.00 5.69 5.04
N THR A 47 2.44 6.14 6.21
CA THR A 47 2.94 7.51 6.39
C THR A 47 4.23 7.77 5.61
N ALA A 48 5.18 6.83 5.65
CA ALA A 48 6.39 6.94 4.84
C ALA A 48 6.05 7.00 3.35
N PHE A 49 5.15 6.13 2.86
CA PHE A 49 4.69 6.16 1.48
C PHE A 49 4.01 7.48 1.11
N GLY A 50 3.14 8.01 1.98
CA GLY A 50 2.51 9.33 1.79
C GLY A 50 3.54 10.46 1.70
N ALA A 51 4.61 10.43 2.50
CA ALA A 51 5.68 11.41 2.40
C ALA A 51 6.41 11.33 1.04
N PHE A 52 6.63 10.13 0.51
CA PHE A 52 7.18 9.95 -0.85
C PHE A 52 6.23 10.47 -1.93
N GLU A 53 4.92 10.20 -1.81
CA GLU A 53 3.92 10.74 -2.76
C GLU A 53 3.94 12.27 -2.77
N LEU A 54 3.98 12.90 -1.59
CA LEU A 54 4.05 14.35 -1.49
C LEU A 54 5.36 14.90 -2.09
N ALA A 55 6.49 14.21 -1.90
CA ALA A 55 7.75 14.59 -2.53
C ALA A 55 7.68 14.48 -4.06
N LEU A 56 7.07 13.43 -4.60
CA LEU A 56 6.90 13.25 -6.05
C LEU A 56 6.04 14.34 -6.68
N MET A 57 5.01 14.84 -5.98
CA MET A 57 4.17 15.92 -6.49
C MET A 57 4.93 17.23 -6.73
N HIS A 58 6.06 17.43 -6.03
CA HIS A 58 6.85 18.65 -6.08
C HIS A 58 8.15 18.50 -6.90
N GLU A 59 8.52 17.29 -7.30
CA GLU A 59 9.77 17.04 -8.01
C GLU A 59 9.55 17.08 -9.53
N TRP A 60 10.17 18.04 -10.20
CA TRP A 60 10.06 18.26 -11.65
C TRP A 60 11.32 17.84 -12.43
N ALA A 61 12.31 17.25 -11.75
CA ALA A 61 13.47 16.65 -12.39
C ALA A 61 13.22 15.14 -12.62
N PRO A 62 13.21 14.64 -13.88
CA PRO A 62 12.90 13.24 -14.18
C PRO A 62 13.77 12.22 -13.43
N GLU A 63 15.08 12.49 -13.31
CA GLU A 63 16.02 11.60 -12.61
C GLU A 63 15.74 11.52 -11.11
N ARG A 64 15.51 12.66 -10.45
CA ARG A 64 15.15 12.69 -9.02
C ARG A 64 13.77 12.10 -8.78
N TYR A 65 12.80 12.41 -9.64
CA TYR A 65 11.46 11.84 -9.56
C TYR A 65 11.52 10.30 -9.62
N ALA A 66 12.29 9.78 -10.57
CA ALA A 66 12.57 8.37 -10.72
C ALA A 66 13.18 7.72 -9.47
N ASP A 67 14.19 8.34 -8.88
CA ASP A 67 14.84 7.85 -7.67
C ASP A 67 13.89 7.86 -6.47
N ILE A 68 13.16 8.96 -6.25
CA ILE A 68 12.14 9.06 -5.20
C ILE A 68 11.09 7.95 -5.39
N LEU A 69 10.62 7.73 -6.62
CA LEU A 69 9.62 6.71 -6.92
C LEU A 69 10.16 5.30 -6.70
N ARG A 70 11.43 5.03 -7.05
CA ARG A 70 12.11 3.76 -6.80
C ARG A 70 12.16 3.47 -5.30
N TRP A 71 12.52 4.44 -4.47
CA TRP A 71 12.54 4.28 -3.01
C TRP A 71 11.14 4.19 -2.40
N ALA A 72 10.14 4.87 -2.97
CA ALA A 72 8.74 4.78 -2.53
C ALA A 72 8.17 3.34 -2.59
N HIS A 73 8.73 2.48 -3.43
CA HIS A 73 8.32 1.08 -3.50
C HIS A 73 8.67 0.28 -2.22
N VAL A 74 9.67 0.71 -1.46
CA VAL A 74 10.10 0.07 -0.20
C VAL A 74 9.03 0.21 0.90
N PRO A 75 8.59 1.42 1.31
CA PRO A 75 7.51 1.55 2.29
C PRO A 75 6.20 0.96 1.76
N LEU A 76 5.93 1.04 0.45
CA LEU A 76 4.78 0.36 -0.15
C LEU A 76 4.85 -1.16 0.00
N ALA A 77 6.05 -1.76 -0.09
CA ALA A 77 6.23 -3.20 0.11
C ALA A 77 5.99 -3.59 1.56
N LEU A 78 6.55 -2.83 2.49
CA LEU A 78 6.33 -3.04 3.91
C LEU A 78 4.86 -2.87 4.29
N TRP A 79 4.16 -1.90 3.69
CA TRP A 79 2.73 -1.69 3.86
C TRP A 79 1.92 -2.92 3.44
N VAL A 80 2.15 -3.44 2.23
CA VAL A 80 1.46 -4.66 1.74
C VAL A 80 1.77 -5.89 2.60
N LEU A 81 3.05 -6.11 2.95
CA LEU A 81 3.44 -7.27 3.77
C LEU A 81 2.83 -7.19 5.18
N SER A 82 2.81 -6.00 5.78
CA SER A 82 2.17 -5.76 7.07
C SER A 82 0.66 -5.98 6.99
N MET A 83 0.02 -5.62 5.88
CA MET A 83 -1.41 -5.86 5.64
C MET A 83 -1.72 -7.35 5.51
N ILE A 84 -0.92 -8.09 4.74
CA ILE A 84 -1.06 -9.55 4.61
C ILE A 84 -0.92 -10.21 5.98
N GLY A 85 0.13 -9.87 6.72
CA GLY A 85 0.34 -10.37 8.07
C GLY A 85 -0.82 -10.01 8.99
N PHE A 86 -1.27 -8.76 8.98
CA PHE A 86 -2.40 -8.30 9.79
C PHE A 86 -3.64 -9.14 9.49
N VAL A 87 -4.05 -9.30 8.24
CA VAL A 87 -5.21 -10.11 7.87
C VAL A 87 -5.03 -11.57 8.31
N HIS A 88 -3.85 -12.14 8.08
CA HIS A 88 -3.56 -13.52 8.43
C HIS A 88 -3.68 -13.78 9.93
N PHE A 89 -3.06 -12.95 10.77
CA PHE A 89 -3.06 -13.13 12.23
C PHE A 89 -4.33 -12.57 12.91
N TYR A 90 -4.92 -11.50 12.38
CA TYR A 90 -6.11 -10.86 12.97
C TYR A 90 -7.39 -11.63 12.66
N PHE A 91 -7.55 -12.15 11.43
CA PHE A 91 -8.71 -12.99 11.09
C PHE A 91 -8.48 -14.45 11.46
N GLY A 92 -7.21 -14.90 11.49
CA GLY A 92 -6.87 -16.31 11.69
C GLY A 92 -7.55 -17.21 10.65
N ALA A 93 -7.81 -16.67 9.46
CA ALA A 93 -8.65 -17.24 8.41
C ALA A 93 -8.06 -16.91 7.03
N GLY A 94 -8.44 -17.71 6.04
CA GLY A 94 -7.93 -17.62 4.67
C GLY A 94 -6.77 -18.58 4.41
N ARG A 95 -6.54 -18.88 3.12
CA ARG A 95 -5.51 -19.83 2.69
C ARG A 95 -4.11 -19.24 2.79
N SER A 96 -3.24 -19.82 3.63
CA SER A 96 -1.86 -19.32 3.80
C SER A 96 -1.05 -19.29 2.51
N TRP A 97 -1.32 -20.19 1.55
CA TRP A 97 -0.62 -20.17 0.27
C TRP A 97 -0.88 -18.88 -0.53
N LEU A 98 -2.08 -18.29 -0.44
CA LEU A 98 -2.39 -17.01 -1.07
C LEU A 98 -1.61 -15.86 -0.42
N ALA A 99 -1.45 -15.90 0.91
CA ALA A 99 -0.64 -14.94 1.65
C ALA A 99 0.84 -15.02 1.23
N TRP A 100 1.39 -16.24 1.14
CA TRP A 100 2.76 -16.46 0.68
C TRP A 100 2.96 -16.05 -0.77
N ALA A 101 2.01 -16.37 -1.66
CA ALA A 101 2.06 -15.97 -3.06
C ALA A 101 2.00 -14.43 -3.20
N ALA A 102 1.06 -13.75 -2.55
CA ALA A 102 0.98 -12.29 -2.57
C ALA A 102 2.26 -11.63 -2.04
N SER A 103 2.82 -12.18 -0.94
CA SER A 103 4.08 -11.70 -0.35
C SER A 103 5.26 -11.91 -1.31
N GLY A 104 5.36 -13.08 -1.92
CA GLY A 104 6.41 -13.43 -2.88
C GLY A 104 6.36 -12.54 -4.12
N PHE A 105 5.19 -12.32 -4.71
CA PHE A 105 5.03 -11.41 -5.85
C PHE A 105 5.34 -9.96 -5.47
N ARG A 106 5.00 -9.54 -4.24
CA ARG A 106 5.35 -8.19 -3.76
C ARG A 106 6.85 -8.00 -3.63
N LEU A 107 7.54 -8.97 -3.05
CA LEU A 107 9.01 -8.96 -2.91
C LEU A 107 9.70 -9.09 -4.27
N ALA A 108 9.19 -9.92 -5.17
CA ALA A 108 9.70 -10.03 -6.54
C ALA A 108 9.54 -8.70 -7.29
N GLY A 109 8.38 -8.04 -7.19
CA GLY A 109 8.15 -6.72 -7.75
C GLY A 109 9.09 -5.66 -7.18
N LEU A 110 9.39 -5.72 -5.89
CA LEU A 110 10.38 -4.83 -5.27
C LEU A 110 11.81 -5.13 -5.76
N ALA A 111 12.19 -6.39 -5.89
CA ALA A 111 13.50 -6.77 -6.43
C ALA A 111 13.65 -6.28 -7.89
N LEU A 112 12.64 -6.52 -8.72
CA LEU A 112 12.58 -6.03 -10.10
C LEU A 112 12.64 -4.50 -10.18
N ASN A 113 12.05 -3.79 -9.21
CA ASN A 113 12.14 -2.32 -9.13
C ASN A 113 13.58 -1.81 -8.98
N PHE A 114 14.45 -2.55 -8.30
CA PHE A 114 15.87 -2.19 -8.16
C PHE A 114 16.75 -2.76 -9.27
N VAL A 115 16.35 -3.86 -9.90
CA VAL A 115 17.16 -4.55 -10.92
C VAL A 115 16.85 -4.09 -12.35
N THR A 116 15.62 -3.62 -12.63
CA THR A 116 15.18 -3.33 -14.00
C THR A 116 14.94 -1.83 -14.23
N GLY A 117 15.65 -1.28 -15.21
CA GLY A 117 15.44 0.09 -15.72
C GLY A 117 15.51 1.16 -14.64
N VAL A 118 14.59 2.12 -14.71
CA VAL A 118 14.43 3.19 -13.72
C VAL A 118 13.51 2.76 -12.56
N ASN A 119 12.45 2.02 -12.85
CA ASN A 119 11.52 1.47 -11.86
C ASN A 119 10.81 0.22 -12.44
N VAL A 120 10.16 -0.60 -11.60
CA VAL A 120 9.30 -1.71 -12.07
C VAL A 120 8.14 -1.24 -12.94
N ASN A 121 7.76 0.04 -12.87
CA ASN A 121 6.70 0.61 -13.70
C ASN A 121 7.22 1.22 -15.03
N PHE A 122 8.45 1.75 -15.06
CA PHE A 122 9.00 2.47 -16.22
C PHE A 122 10.45 2.09 -16.52
N LEU A 123 10.73 1.78 -17.79
CA LEU A 123 12.09 1.54 -18.27
C LEU A 123 12.91 2.84 -18.35
N ALA A 124 12.28 3.93 -18.74
CA ALA A 124 12.84 5.28 -18.73
C ALA A 124 11.72 6.29 -18.49
N VAL A 125 11.99 7.34 -17.70
CA VAL A 125 11.12 8.52 -17.58
C VAL A 125 11.66 9.56 -18.54
N SER A 126 10.97 9.78 -19.66
CA SER A 126 11.43 10.64 -20.76
C SER A 126 11.11 12.11 -20.49
N SER A 127 9.95 12.38 -19.88
CA SER A 127 9.51 13.72 -19.50
C SER A 127 8.51 13.64 -18.34
N LEU A 128 8.34 14.76 -17.65
CA LEU A 128 7.28 14.96 -16.66
C LEU A 128 6.28 15.94 -17.25
N GLU A 129 5.01 15.53 -17.34
CA GLU A 129 3.94 16.41 -17.79
C GLU A 129 3.11 16.93 -16.61
N PRO A 130 2.62 18.18 -16.66
CA PRO A 130 1.70 18.70 -15.66
C PRO A 130 0.35 17.99 -15.78
N VAL A 131 0.00 17.16 -14.79
CA VAL A 131 -1.29 16.47 -14.74
C VAL A 131 -2.21 17.19 -13.78
N ALA A 132 -3.43 17.48 -14.23
CA ALA A 132 -4.49 18.01 -13.39
C ALA A 132 -4.89 16.96 -12.34
N PHE A 133 -4.53 17.23 -11.10
CA PHE A 133 -4.90 16.47 -9.92
C PHE A 133 -6.20 17.02 -9.32
N TRP A 134 -6.73 16.29 -8.35
CA TRP A 134 -7.98 16.63 -7.70
C TRP A 134 -7.99 18.07 -7.14
N GLY A 135 -9.10 18.79 -7.35
CA GLY A 135 -9.25 20.18 -6.93
C GLY A 135 -8.45 21.19 -7.75
N GLY A 136 -8.02 20.85 -8.97
CA GLY A 136 -7.28 21.76 -9.86
C GLY A 136 -5.80 21.94 -9.49
N ALA A 137 -5.28 21.13 -8.57
CA ALA A 137 -3.85 21.07 -8.30
C ALA A 137 -3.11 20.48 -9.50
N VAL A 138 -1.89 20.94 -9.79
CA VAL A 138 -1.08 20.41 -10.90
C VAL A 138 0.09 19.64 -10.30
N VAL A 139 0.24 18.37 -10.67
CA VAL A 139 1.31 17.49 -10.17
C VAL A 139 2.14 16.95 -11.33
N ALA A 140 3.41 16.62 -11.05
CA ALA A 140 4.29 16.01 -12.05
C ALA A 140 3.85 14.55 -12.34
N GLY A 141 3.39 14.31 -13.57
CA GLY A 141 3.05 12.98 -14.09
C GLY A 141 4.18 12.40 -14.96
N PRO A 142 4.65 11.17 -14.71
CA PRO A 142 5.72 10.58 -15.50
C PRO A 142 5.21 10.09 -16.85
N VAL A 143 5.85 10.56 -17.92
CA VAL A 143 5.67 10.05 -19.28
C VAL A 143 6.91 9.25 -19.65
N GLY A 144 6.73 7.97 -19.94
CA GLY A 144 7.83 7.06 -20.14
C GLY A 144 7.41 5.71 -20.72
N VAL A 145 8.39 4.92 -21.13
CA VAL A 145 8.15 3.58 -21.66
C VAL A 145 7.83 2.64 -20.50
N VAL A 146 6.66 2.02 -20.54
CA VAL A 146 6.21 1.06 -19.53
C VAL A 146 7.15 -0.13 -19.48
N ASN A 147 7.52 -0.55 -18.27
CA ASN A 147 8.35 -1.72 -18.09
C ASN A 147 7.51 -3.00 -18.25
N PRO A 148 7.89 -3.96 -19.13
CA PRO A 148 7.17 -5.24 -19.28
C PRO A 148 7.00 -6.01 -17.96
N TRP A 149 7.92 -5.82 -17.01
CA TRP A 149 7.87 -6.42 -15.69
C TRP A 149 6.81 -5.80 -14.76
N ALA A 150 6.15 -4.71 -15.16
CA ALA A 150 5.03 -4.11 -14.42
C ALA A 150 3.84 -5.08 -14.24
N ILE A 151 3.76 -6.14 -15.04
CA ILE A 151 2.75 -7.20 -14.88
C ILE A 151 2.92 -7.98 -13.56
N VAL A 152 4.15 -8.11 -13.05
CA VAL A 152 4.45 -8.88 -11.82
C VAL A 152 3.77 -8.26 -10.59
N PRO A 153 3.95 -6.95 -10.27
CA PRO A 153 3.23 -6.33 -9.17
C PRO A 153 1.70 -6.29 -9.41
N GLN A 154 1.23 -6.22 -10.65
CA GLN A 154 -0.21 -6.28 -10.95
C GLN A 154 -0.80 -7.65 -10.59
N ILE A 155 -0.16 -8.74 -10.99
CA ILE A 155 -0.56 -10.11 -10.59
C ILE A 155 -0.52 -10.25 -9.06
N GLY A 156 0.53 -9.72 -8.42
CA GLY A 156 0.63 -9.69 -6.95
C GLY A 156 -0.56 -9.00 -6.28
N ASN A 157 -1.02 -7.87 -6.81
CA ASN A 157 -2.18 -7.14 -6.29
C ASN A 157 -3.48 -7.94 -6.46
N LEU A 158 -3.65 -8.68 -7.57
CA LEU A 158 -4.81 -9.55 -7.76
C LEU A 158 -4.82 -10.71 -6.77
N ILE A 159 -3.66 -11.33 -6.53
CA ILE A 159 -3.51 -12.40 -5.54
C ILE A 159 -3.81 -11.87 -4.14
N LEU A 160 -3.34 -10.66 -3.82
CA LEU A 160 -3.64 -9.99 -2.57
C LEU A 160 -5.14 -9.74 -2.40
N LEU A 161 -5.82 -9.25 -3.44
CA LEU A 161 -7.27 -9.05 -3.42
C LEU A 161 -8.01 -10.38 -3.17
N MET A 162 -7.62 -11.43 -3.88
CA MET A 162 -8.18 -12.78 -3.68
C MET A 162 -7.93 -13.28 -2.24
N PHE A 163 -6.75 -13.05 -1.67
CA PHE A 163 -6.43 -13.41 -0.29
C PHE A 163 -7.34 -12.70 0.71
N VAL A 164 -7.52 -11.39 0.59
CA VAL A 164 -8.36 -10.61 1.52
C VAL A 164 -9.82 -11.06 1.42
N ILE A 165 -10.32 -11.30 0.20
CA ILE A 165 -11.69 -11.79 -0.02
C ILE A 165 -11.87 -13.19 0.57
N ASP A 166 -10.94 -14.12 0.31
CA ASP A 166 -10.97 -15.48 0.85
C ASP A 166 -10.95 -15.47 2.38
N ALA A 167 -10.08 -14.65 2.99
CA ALA A 167 -10.01 -14.50 4.44
C ALA A 167 -11.30 -13.90 5.03
N ALA A 168 -11.89 -12.87 4.39
CA ALA A 168 -13.13 -12.25 4.82
C ALA A 168 -14.33 -13.21 4.70
N ILE A 169 -14.46 -13.94 3.58
CA ILE A 169 -15.53 -14.94 3.39
C ILE A 169 -15.37 -16.08 4.39
N THR A 170 -14.15 -16.58 4.60
CA THR A 170 -13.88 -17.64 5.57
C THR A 170 -14.25 -17.19 6.97
N LEU A 171 -13.89 -15.96 7.36
CA LEU A 171 -14.26 -15.39 8.65
C LEU A 171 -15.77 -15.22 8.79
N TRP A 172 -16.46 -14.76 7.75
CA TRP A 172 -17.93 -14.62 7.73
C TRP A 172 -18.63 -15.97 7.95
N ARG A 173 -18.15 -17.03 7.29
CA ARG A 173 -18.69 -18.39 7.39
C ARG A 173 -18.52 -19.03 8.78
N ARG A 174 -17.56 -18.58 9.59
CA ARG A 174 -17.37 -19.06 10.98
C ARG A 174 -18.52 -18.70 11.94
N GLY A 175 -19.46 -17.83 11.52
CA GLY A 175 -20.80 -17.78 12.12
C GLY A 175 -21.00 -16.93 13.38
N GLY A 176 -19.97 -16.26 13.92
CA GLY A 176 -20.12 -15.33 15.05
C GLY A 176 -20.52 -13.91 14.65
N SER A 177 -21.33 -13.22 15.45
CA SER A 177 -21.71 -11.81 15.23
C SER A 177 -20.48 -10.88 15.10
N ASP A 178 -19.50 -11.06 15.97
CA ASP A 178 -18.22 -10.33 15.94
C ASP A 178 -17.37 -10.67 14.71
N ALA A 179 -17.31 -11.95 14.33
CA ALA A 179 -16.59 -12.40 13.14
C ALA A 179 -17.21 -11.81 11.86
N ARG A 180 -18.54 -11.79 11.76
CA ARG A 180 -19.27 -11.18 10.64
C ARG A 180 -19.05 -9.67 10.57
N ARG A 181 -19.11 -8.97 11.71
CA ARG A 181 -18.83 -7.53 11.77
C ARG A 181 -17.39 -7.21 11.34
N ARG A 182 -16.40 -7.98 11.81
CA ARG A 182 -14.99 -7.81 11.41
C ARG A 182 -14.79 -8.09 9.91
N ALA A 183 -15.40 -9.15 9.38
CA ALA A 183 -15.32 -9.47 7.96
C ALA A 183 -15.87 -8.35 7.07
N VAL A 184 -17.01 -7.74 7.44
CA VAL A 184 -17.60 -6.65 6.66
C VAL A 184 -16.82 -5.35 6.81
N VAL A 185 -16.53 -4.92 8.04
CA VAL A 185 -15.89 -3.61 8.27
C VAL A 185 -14.43 -3.62 7.86
N VAL A 186 -13.66 -4.60 8.33
CA VAL A 186 -12.21 -4.67 8.09
C VAL A 186 -11.93 -5.30 6.72
N GLY A 187 -12.60 -6.41 6.40
CA GLY A 187 -12.43 -7.04 5.09
C GLY A 187 -12.91 -6.15 3.94
N GLY A 188 -14.09 -5.53 4.09
CA GLY A 188 -14.63 -4.62 3.08
C GLY A 188 -13.77 -3.38 2.84
N SER A 189 -13.25 -2.74 3.90
CA SER A 189 -12.36 -1.59 3.77
C SER A 189 -11.03 -1.95 3.10
N LEU A 190 -10.44 -3.10 3.42
CA LEU A 190 -9.22 -3.58 2.77
C LEU A 190 -9.45 -3.92 1.29
N VAL A 191 -10.56 -4.57 0.95
CA VAL A 191 -10.93 -4.84 -0.45
C VAL A 191 -11.09 -3.54 -1.24
N ALA A 192 -11.81 -2.57 -0.67
CA ALA A 192 -12.00 -1.26 -1.30
C ALA A 192 -10.65 -0.53 -1.48
N CYS A 193 -9.77 -0.58 -0.48
CA CYS A 193 -8.44 0.03 -0.55
C CYS A 193 -7.58 -0.60 -1.65
N VAL A 194 -7.49 -1.94 -1.69
CA VAL A 194 -6.70 -2.65 -2.73
C VAL A 194 -7.29 -2.41 -4.12
N ALA A 195 -8.62 -2.42 -4.26
CA ALA A 195 -9.29 -2.16 -5.52
C ALA A 195 -9.07 -0.73 -6.02
N ALA A 196 -9.12 0.28 -5.14
CA ALA A 196 -8.81 1.66 -5.49
C ALA A 196 -7.37 1.80 -6.01
N VAL A 197 -6.41 1.23 -5.30
CA VAL A 197 -4.99 1.28 -5.71
C VAL A 197 -4.74 0.54 -7.03
N ALA A 198 -5.41 -0.60 -7.25
CA ALA A 198 -5.32 -1.33 -8.51
C ALA A 198 -6.03 -0.62 -9.68
N GLY A 199 -7.13 0.09 -9.39
CA GLY A 199 -7.92 0.83 -10.38
C GLY A 199 -7.30 2.17 -10.80
N LEU A 200 -6.59 2.85 -9.89
CA LEU A 200 -5.91 4.13 -10.16
C LEU A 200 -4.70 4.02 -11.09
N ARG A 201 -4.23 2.80 -11.40
CA ARG A 201 -3.05 2.56 -12.26
C ARG A 201 -3.40 2.22 -13.72
N ARG A 202 -4.66 2.43 -14.15
CA ARG A 202 -5.10 2.27 -15.54
C ARG A 202 -5.05 3.58 -16.30
#